data_AF-A0AAV6USM7-F1
#
_entry.id   AF-A0AAV6USM7-F1
#
_cell.length_a   1.000
_cell.length_b   1.000
_cell.length_c   1.000
_cell.angle_alpha   90.00
_cell.angle_beta   90.00
_cell.angle_gamma   90.00
#
_symmetry.space_group_name_H-M   'P 1'
#
loop_
_entity.id
_entity.type
_entity.pdbx_description
1 polymer ?
#
loop_
_entity_poly.entity_id
_entity_poly.type
_entity_poly.pdbx_seq_one_letter_code
_entity_poly.pdbx_strand_id
1 'polypeptide(L)'
;MKYLAIFLLYCMVECVVNVVLMDTIDEKYKIFTRNVCENNRTINEEMNDCFQKSSQVVLDLTNYCINRVQPSAMGNVVNFFELACKDKYAYIKYYICMSAYELDTKFKEQMKWSPDIIACFKEVAKKYG
;
A
#
# COMPACT_ATOMS: atom_id res chain seq x y z
N MET A 1 -16.49 32.47 7.93
CA MET A 1 -15.49 32.06 8.94
C MET A 1 -15.74 30.68 9.58
N LYS A 2 -16.99 30.19 9.74
CA LYS A 2 -17.26 28.87 10.35
C LYS A 2 -16.68 27.65 9.59
N TYR A 3 -16.61 27.72 8.26
CA TYR A 3 -16.05 26.62 7.43
C TYR A 3 -14.52 26.47 7.53
N LEU A 4 -13.80 27.55 7.88
CA LEU A 4 -12.34 27.52 8.00
C LEU A 4 -11.89 26.68 9.21
N ALA A 5 -12.65 26.76 10.32
CA ALA A 5 -12.35 25.99 11.54
C ALA A 5 -12.60 24.48 11.35
N ILE A 6 -13.63 24.10 10.59
CA ILE A 6 -13.92 22.69 10.27
C ILE A 6 -12.84 22.11 9.35
N PHE A 7 -12.38 22.89 8.36
CA PHE A 7 -11.32 22.47 7.44
C PHE A 7 -9.98 22.28 8.17
N LEU A 8 -9.64 23.18 9.10
CA LEU A 8 -8.44 23.07 9.93
C LEU A 8 -8.51 21.88 10.91
N LEU A 9 -9.69 21.59 11.47
CA LEU A 9 -9.90 20.39 12.29
C LEU A 9 -9.75 19.10 11.47
N TYR A 10 -10.26 19.06 10.23
CA TYR A 10 -10.09 17.92 9.34
C TYR A 10 -8.61 17.69 8.97
N CYS A 11 -7.88 18.75 8.62
CA CYS A 11 -6.44 18.67 8.36
C CYS A 11 -5.64 18.24 9.60
N MET A 12 -6.03 18.70 10.80
CA MET A 12 -5.36 18.28 12.03
C MET A 12 -5.65 16.81 12.37
N VAL A 13 -6.86 16.31 12.16
CA VAL A 13 -7.19 14.90 12.36
C VAL A 13 -6.46 14.02 11.34
N GLU A 14 -6.44 14.39 10.05
CA GLU A 14 -5.65 13.68 9.05
C GLU A 14 -4.15 13.69 9.37
N CYS A 15 -3.60 14.81 9.83
CA CYS A 15 -2.20 14.90 10.25
C CYS A 15 -1.90 14.04 11.49
N VAL A 16 -2.73 14.10 12.54
CA VAL A 16 -2.52 13.35 13.78
C VAL A 16 -2.64 11.84 13.54
N VAL A 17 -3.61 11.40 12.72
CA VAL A 17 -3.73 9.99 12.32
C VAL A 17 -2.53 9.53 11.51
N ASN A 18 -2.02 10.37 10.59
CA ASN A 18 -0.82 10.05 9.79
C ASN A 18 0.45 9.95 10.64
N VAL A 19 0.61 10.79 11.67
CA VAL A 19 1.79 10.76 12.56
C VAL A 19 1.75 9.56 13.51
N VAL A 20 0.59 9.26 14.10
CA VAL A 20 0.44 8.13 15.05
C VAL A 20 0.52 6.77 14.33
N LEU A 21 0.07 6.68 13.08
CA LEU A 21 0.21 5.46 12.28
C LEU A 21 1.67 5.18 11.90
N MET A 22 2.50 6.20 11.63
CA MET A 22 3.91 5.99 11.30
C MET A 22 4.70 5.22 12.37
N ASP A 23 4.42 5.48 13.64
CA ASP A 23 5.11 4.83 14.76
C ASP A 23 4.53 3.45 15.10
N THR A 24 3.31 3.15 14.65
CA THR A 24 2.62 1.86 14.89
C THR A 24 2.68 0.88 13.72
N ILE A 25 3.28 1.27 12.60
CA ILE A 25 3.57 0.37 11.48
C ILE A 25 4.55 -0.73 11.92
N ASP A 26 4.09 -1.98 11.81
CA ASP A 26 4.83 -3.22 12.11
C ASP A 26 6.25 -3.17 11.53
N GLU A 27 7.24 -3.62 12.29
CA GLU A 27 8.65 -3.70 11.90
C GLU A 27 8.85 -4.44 10.58
N LYS A 28 8.01 -5.45 10.30
CA LYS A 28 7.97 -6.16 9.01
C LYS A 28 7.66 -5.24 7.84
N TYR A 29 6.78 -4.27 8.02
CA TYR A 29 6.39 -3.32 6.98
C TYR A 29 7.51 -2.31 6.73
N LYS A 30 8.24 -1.89 7.78
CA LYS A 30 9.42 -1.01 7.65
C LYS A 30 10.54 -1.70 6.88
N ILE A 31 10.79 -2.99 7.15
CA ILE A 31 11.79 -3.78 6.41
C ILE A 31 11.37 -3.94 4.95
N PHE A 32 10.10 -4.25 4.69
CA PHE A 32 9.54 -4.35 3.34
C PHE A 32 9.72 -3.05 2.53
N THR A 33 9.26 -1.92 3.08
CA THR A 33 9.36 -0.61 2.40
C THR A 33 10.81 -0.22 2.18
N ARG A 34 11.69 -0.46 3.16
CA ARG A 34 13.12 -0.24 2.98
C ARG A 34 13.70 -1.07 1.83
N ASN A 35 13.44 -2.38 1.79
CA ASN A 35 13.97 -3.24 0.74
C ASN A 35 13.43 -2.86 -0.65
N VAL A 36 12.17 -2.46 -0.75
CA VAL A 36 11.53 -1.97 -1.98
C VAL A 36 12.13 -0.64 -2.45
N CYS A 37 12.55 0.23 -1.52
CA CYS A 37 13.11 1.54 -1.84
C CYS A 37 14.63 1.53 -2.05
N GLU A 38 15.35 0.62 -1.39
CA GLU A 38 16.80 0.46 -1.51
C GLU A 38 17.18 -0.47 -2.68
N ASN A 39 16.35 -1.46 -2.99
CA ASN A 39 16.63 -2.39 -4.09
C ASN A 39 15.95 -1.93 -5.38
N ASN A 40 16.76 -1.91 -6.44
CA ASN A 40 16.48 -1.55 -7.83
C ASN A 40 15.10 -1.98 -8.34
N ARG A 41 14.55 -1.25 -9.32
CA ARG A 41 13.32 -1.50 -10.10
C ARG A 41 12.99 -2.97 -10.37
N THR A 42 13.99 -3.84 -10.55
CA THR A 42 13.83 -5.28 -10.68
C THR A 42 13.06 -5.93 -9.52
N ILE A 43 13.30 -5.55 -8.25
CA ILE A 43 12.51 -6.10 -7.13
C ILE A 43 11.04 -5.70 -7.27
N ASN A 44 10.78 -4.45 -7.68
CA ASN A 44 9.42 -3.93 -7.83
C ASN A 44 8.66 -4.65 -8.95
N GLU A 45 9.35 -4.96 -10.04
CA GLU A 45 8.82 -5.75 -11.15
C GLU A 45 8.52 -7.19 -10.72
N GLU A 46 9.45 -7.90 -10.06
CA GLU A 46 9.19 -9.26 -9.57
C GLU A 46 8.07 -9.32 -8.52
N MET A 47 8.01 -8.32 -7.62
CA MET A 47 6.92 -8.19 -6.66
C MET A 47 5.58 -7.93 -7.34
N ASN A 48 5.58 -7.12 -8.39
CA ASN A 48 4.38 -6.89 -9.21
C ASN A 48 3.96 -8.17 -9.93
N ASP A 49 4.88 -8.98 -10.46
CA ASP A 49 4.54 -10.26 -11.10
C ASP A 49 3.85 -11.23 -10.14
N CYS A 50 4.28 -11.28 -8.88
CA CYS A 50 3.57 -12.02 -7.84
C CYS A 50 2.19 -11.42 -7.55
N PHE A 51 2.10 -10.09 -7.49
CA PHE A 51 0.84 -9.39 -7.24
C PHE A 51 -0.20 -9.59 -8.35
N GLN A 52 0.22 -9.58 -9.63
CA GLN A 52 -0.66 -9.78 -10.79
C GLN A 52 -1.32 -11.17 -10.84
N LYS A 53 -0.87 -12.13 -10.02
CA LYS A 53 -1.52 -13.44 -9.85
C LYS A 53 -2.73 -13.39 -8.91
N SER A 54 -3.01 -12.25 -8.27
CA SER A 54 -4.15 -12.05 -7.38
C SER A 54 -5.48 -12.09 -8.12
N SER A 55 -6.58 -12.23 -7.38
CA SER A 55 -7.92 -12.14 -7.96
C SER A 55 -8.15 -10.75 -8.57
N GLN A 56 -8.99 -10.67 -9.61
CA GLN A 56 -9.32 -9.38 -10.24
C GLN A 56 -9.83 -8.36 -9.23
N VAL A 57 -10.58 -8.81 -8.22
CA VAL A 57 -11.09 -7.94 -7.15
C VAL A 57 -9.96 -7.30 -6.34
N VAL A 58 -8.91 -8.05 -6.00
CA VAL A 58 -7.73 -7.52 -5.32
C VAL A 58 -7.00 -6.53 -6.23
N LEU A 59 -6.86 -6.84 -7.52
CA LEU A 59 -6.19 -5.96 -8.48
C LEU A 59 -6.95 -4.64 -8.65
N ASP A 60 -8.27 -4.71 -8.80
CA ASP A 60 -9.15 -3.53 -8.95
C ASP A 60 -9.10 -2.66 -7.69
N LEU A 61 -9.17 -3.28 -6.51
CA LEU A 61 -9.10 -2.56 -5.24
C LEU A 61 -7.74 -1.88 -5.05
N THR A 62 -6.64 -2.57 -5.37
CA THR A 62 -5.31 -1.98 -5.32
C THR A 62 -5.16 -0.83 -6.30
N ASN A 63 -5.63 -0.99 -7.54
CA ASN A 63 -5.62 0.08 -8.53
C ASN A 63 -6.41 1.30 -8.04
N TYR A 64 -7.62 1.07 -7.52
CA TYR A 64 -8.45 2.10 -6.91
C TYR A 64 -7.73 2.83 -5.77
N CYS A 65 -7.14 2.08 -4.83
CA CYS A 65 -6.43 2.67 -3.71
C CYS A 65 -5.19 3.45 -4.16
N ILE A 66 -4.40 2.93 -5.10
CA ILE A 66 -3.25 3.64 -5.67
C ILE A 66 -3.69 4.94 -6.32
N ASN A 67 -4.70 4.91 -7.19
CA ASN A 67 -5.21 6.11 -7.86
C ASN A 67 -5.74 7.15 -6.88
N ARG A 68 -6.31 6.72 -5.75
CA ARG A 68 -6.79 7.62 -4.71
C ARG A 68 -5.67 8.30 -3.94
N VAL A 69 -4.58 7.59 -3.64
CA VAL A 69 -3.53 8.11 -2.74
C VAL A 69 -2.33 8.71 -3.47
N GLN A 70 -2.07 8.24 -4.69
CA GLN A 70 -0.99 8.70 -5.57
C GLN A 70 -1.46 8.64 -7.04
N PRO A 71 -2.29 9.60 -7.49
CA PRO A 71 -2.84 9.61 -8.85
C PRO A 71 -1.76 9.55 -9.94
N SER A 72 -0.58 10.12 -9.69
CA SER A 72 0.57 10.10 -10.60
C SER A 72 1.11 8.69 -10.88
N ALA A 73 0.79 7.70 -10.03
CA ALA A 73 1.13 6.30 -10.27
C ALA A 73 0.20 5.61 -11.27
N MET A 74 -0.94 6.22 -11.63
CA MET A 74 -1.90 5.70 -12.61
C MET A 74 -2.40 4.27 -12.30
N GLY A 75 -2.61 3.98 -11.02
CA GLY A 75 -3.09 2.66 -10.57
C GLY A 75 -2.05 1.54 -10.68
N ASN A 76 -0.81 1.85 -11.11
CA ASN A 76 0.25 0.87 -11.30
C ASN A 76 1.09 0.70 -10.02
N VAL A 77 1.26 -0.55 -9.58
CA VAL A 77 1.95 -0.92 -8.34
C VAL A 77 3.44 -0.57 -8.38
N VAL A 78 4.13 -0.81 -9.51
CA VAL A 78 5.55 -0.50 -9.68
C VAL A 78 5.78 1.01 -9.57
N ASN A 79 5.00 1.79 -10.34
CA ASN A 79 5.07 3.26 -10.29
C ASN A 79 4.71 3.79 -8.89
N PHE A 80 3.73 3.16 -8.24
CA PHE A 80 3.36 3.51 -6.88
C PHE A 80 4.53 3.32 -5.92
N PHE A 81 5.22 2.18 -5.96
CA PHE A 81 6.37 1.93 -5.10
C PHE A 81 7.49 2.94 -5.33
N GLU A 82 7.85 3.23 -6.59
CA GLU A 82 8.87 4.22 -6.93
C GLU A 82 8.54 5.62 -6.39
N LEU A 83 7.27 6.04 -6.50
CA LEU A 83 6.81 7.34 -6.01
C LEU A 83 6.68 7.36 -4.49
N ALA A 84 6.21 6.28 -3.88
CA ALA A 84 6.03 6.15 -2.44
C ALA A 84 7.35 6.07 -1.67
N CYS A 85 8.45 5.70 -2.33
CA CYS A 85 9.79 5.83 -1.75
C CYS A 85 10.23 7.28 -1.54
N LYS A 86 9.65 8.23 -2.29
CA LYS A 86 9.88 9.68 -2.11
C LYS A 86 8.86 10.31 -1.18
N ASP A 87 7.64 9.78 -1.17
CA ASP A 87 6.57 10.15 -0.25
C ASP A 87 6.22 9.01 0.71
N LYS A 88 6.91 8.98 1.86
CA LYS A 88 6.71 7.97 2.92
C LYS A 88 5.25 7.87 3.41
N TYR A 89 4.42 8.89 3.20
CA TYR A 89 3.01 8.85 3.59
C TYR A 89 2.13 8.11 2.58
N ALA A 90 2.58 7.92 1.34
CA ALA A 90 1.83 7.23 0.31
C ALA A 90 1.56 5.76 0.69
N TYR A 91 2.55 5.07 1.25
CA TYR A 91 2.42 3.71 1.79
C TYR A 91 1.33 3.59 2.86
N ILE A 92 1.28 4.56 3.77
CA ILE A 92 0.34 4.60 4.89
C ILE A 92 -1.07 4.83 4.39
N LYS A 93 -1.25 5.83 3.53
CA LYS A 93 -2.55 6.13 2.92
C LYS A 93 -3.06 4.94 2.12
N TYR A 94 -2.17 4.26 1.39
CA TYR A 94 -2.52 3.03 0.67
C TYR A 94 -2.97 1.94 1.64
N TYR A 95 -2.23 1.68 2.72
CA TYR A 95 -2.60 0.70 3.74
C TYR A 95 -3.96 1.00 4.37
N ILE A 96 -4.20 2.25 4.80
CA ILE A 96 -5.50 2.69 5.34
C ILE A 96 -6.62 2.43 4.32
N CYS A 97 -6.38 2.76 3.05
CA CYS A 97 -7.35 2.51 1.99
C CYS A 97 -7.69 1.02 1.87
N MET A 98 -6.69 0.13 1.85
CA MET A 98 -6.88 -1.31 1.75
C MET A 98 -7.60 -1.88 2.99
N SER A 99 -7.16 -1.51 4.19
CA SER A 99 -7.73 -2.03 5.44
C SER A 99 -9.19 -1.65 5.67
N ALA A 100 -9.66 -0.52 5.11
CA ALA A 100 -11.07 -0.18 5.13
C ALA A 100 -11.97 -1.25 4.49
N TYR A 101 -11.44 -1.99 3.50
CA TYR A 101 -12.14 -3.09 2.83
C TYR A 101 -11.85 -4.47 3.43
N GLU A 102 -10.74 -4.64 4.15
CA GLU A 102 -10.49 -5.88 4.93
C GLU A 102 -11.48 -6.06 6.08
N LEU A 103 -12.04 -4.96 6.58
CA LEU A 103 -13.11 -4.95 7.59
C LEU A 103 -14.49 -5.31 7.00
N ASP A 104 -14.65 -5.29 5.67
CA ASP A 104 -15.85 -5.75 4.99
C ASP A 104 -15.79 -7.28 4.84
N THR A 105 -16.71 -7.98 5.50
CA THR A 105 -16.79 -9.44 5.50
C THR A 105 -16.98 -10.04 4.10
N LYS A 106 -17.57 -9.30 3.15
CA LYS A 106 -17.71 -9.76 1.75
C LYS A 106 -16.38 -9.71 0.99
N PHE A 107 -15.52 -8.74 1.31
CA PHE A 107 -14.22 -8.61 0.67
C PHE A 107 -13.16 -9.51 1.30
N LYS A 108 -13.27 -9.79 2.60
CA LYS A 108 -12.27 -10.57 3.35
C LYS A 108 -11.96 -11.93 2.73
N GLU A 109 -12.95 -12.63 2.17
CA GLU A 109 -12.69 -13.92 1.52
C GLU A 109 -12.01 -13.77 0.15
N GLN A 110 -12.34 -12.71 -0.59
CA GLN A 110 -11.80 -12.40 -1.91
C GLN A 110 -10.37 -11.84 -1.84
N MET A 111 -10.01 -11.30 -0.67
CA MET A 111 -8.69 -10.79 -0.31
C MET A 111 -7.73 -11.88 0.21
N LYS A 112 -8.17 -13.13 0.36
CA LYS A 112 -7.28 -14.24 0.76
C LYS A 112 -6.32 -14.55 -0.38
N TRP A 113 -5.02 -14.53 -0.08
CA TRP A 113 -4.00 -14.89 -1.05
C TRP A 113 -3.95 -16.41 -1.19
N SER A 114 -3.87 -16.88 -2.44
CA SER A 114 -3.66 -18.30 -2.70
C SER A 114 -2.26 -18.73 -2.26
N PRO A 115 -2.04 -20.03 -1.98
CA PRO A 115 -0.72 -20.55 -1.65
C PRO A 115 0.36 -20.18 -2.69
N ASP A 116 0.00 -20.16 -3.97
CA ASP A 116 0.92 -19.86 -5.07
C ASP A 116 1.41 -18.40 -5.05
N ILE A 117 0.52 -17.46 -4.72
CA ILE A 117 0.88 -16.05 -4.57
C ILE A 117 1.85 -15.89 -3.39
N ILE A 118 1.53 -16.52 -2.26
CA ILE A 118 2.40 -16.51 -1.07
C ILE A 118 3.76 -17.12 -1.38
N ALA A 119 3.80 -18.23 -2.12
CA ALA A 119 5.04 -18.86 -2.55
C ALA A 119 5.88 -17.92 -3.43
N CYS A 120 5.25 -17.24 -4.39
CA CYS A 120 5.92 -16.25 -5.24
C CYS A 120 6.58 -15.15 -4.40
N PHE A 121 5.86 -14.53 -3.46
CA PHE A 121 6.42 -13.49 -2.60
C PHE A 121 7.56 -13.99 -1.71
N LYS A 122 7.50 -15.25 -1.25
CA LYS A 122 8.60 -15.87 -0.50
C LYS A 122 9.86 -16.03 -1.35
N GLU A 123 9.72 -16.38 -2.63
CA GLU A 123 10.85 -16.49 -3.55
C GLU A 123 11.53 -15.14 -3.78
N VAL A 124 10.75 -14.09 -4.02
CA VAL A 124 11.29 -12.73 -4.17
C VAL A 124 11.97 -12.27 -2.88
N ALA A 125 11.33 -12.49 -1.72
CA ALA A 125 11.93 -12.16 -0.42
C ALA A 125 13.24 -12.91 -0.18
N LYS A 126 13.37 -14.17 -0.61
CA LYS A 126 14.61 -14.94 -0.49
C LYS A 126 15.74 -14.40 -1.38
N LYS A 127 15.42 -13.79 -2.53
CA LYS A 127 16.42 -13.23 -3.46
C LYS A 127 17.01 -11.89 -2.99
N TYR A 128 16.20 -11.07 -2.32
CA TYR A 128 16.52 -9.66 -2.05
C TYR A 128 16.48 -9.27 -0.56
N GLY A 129 16.18 -10.22 0.33
CA GLY A 129 16.03 -10.01 1.78
C GLY A 129 17.14 -10.64 2.61
#